data_AF-A0A1G5R7W8-F1
#
_entry.id   AF-A0A1G5R7W8-F1
#
_cell.length_a   1.000
_cell.length_b   1.000
_cell.length_c   1.000
_cell.angle_alpha   90.00
_cell.angle_beta   90.00
_cell.angle_gamma   90.00
#
_symmetry.space_group_name_H-M   'P 1'
#
loop_
_entity.id
_entity.type
_entity.pdbx_description
1 polymer ?
#
loop_
_entity_poly.entity_id
_entity_poly.type
_entity_poly.pdbx_seq_one_letter_code
_entity_poly.pdbx_strand_id
1 'polypeptide(L)'
;MSKMIGCFGCGRMLHESAQSCPHCGAMIKVYSSGSKNRIVAALLAFFLGSFGAHKFYLGKIGMGILYLLFCWTFIPALISFIEFIIYLCTSDEDFARKYG
;
A
#
# COMPACT_ATOMS: atom_id res chain seq x y z
N MET A 1 3.41 -9.28 13.03
CA MET A 1 4.74 -9.87 12.79
C MET A 1 5.77 -8.79 13.03
N SER A 2 6.68 -8.98 13.97
CA SER A 2 7.69 -7.97 14.32
C SER A 2 8.82 -8.00 13.29
N LYS A 3 8.84 -7.02 12.39
CA LYS A 3 9.89 -6.88 11.38
C LYS A 3 11.14 -6.33 12.07
N MET A 4 12.24 -7.05 12.00
CA MET A 4 13.53 -6.63 12.55
C MET A 4 14.44 -6.13 11.43
N ILE A 5 15.15 -5.04 11.69
CA ILE A 5 16.14 -4.44 10.80
C ILE A 5 17.48 -4.30 11.55
N GLY A 6 18.59 -4.43 10.83
CA GLY A 6 19.93 -4.28 11.41
C GLY A 6 20.36 -2.81 11.48
N CYS A 7 20.97 -2.40 12.58
CA CYS A 7 21.61 -1.09 12.68
C CYS A 7 22.97 -1.10 11.94
N PHE A 8 23.13 -0.30 10.89
CA PHE A 8 24.39 -0.22 10.11
C PHE A 8 25.59 0.33 10.91
N GLY A 9 25.35 0.99 12.04
CA GLY A 9 26.43 1.49 12.91
C GLY A 9 26.99 0.46 13.89
N CYS A 10 26.14 -0.43 14.44
CA CYS A 10 26.54 -1.35 15.53
C CYS A 10 26.19 -2.82 15.30
N GLY A 11 25.52 -3.16 14.19
CA GLY A 11 25.21 -4.54 13.81
C GLY A 11 24.13 -5.24 14.65
N ARG A 12 23.52 -4.57 15.63
CA ARG A 12 22.43 -5.14 16.42
C ARG A 12 21.11 -5.14 15.65
N MET A 13 20.29 -6.15 15.91
CA MET A 13 18.91 -6.23 15.44
C MET A 13 18.03 -5.27 16.25
N LEU A 14 17.23 -4.48 15.54
CA LEU A 14 16.30 -3.52 16.11
C LEU A 14 14.92 -3.76 15.53
N HIS A 15 13.92 -3.35 16.29
CA HIS A 15 12.55 -3.32 15.80
C HIS A 15 12.42 -2.27 14.70
N GLU A 16 11.66 -2.55 13.63
CA GLU A 16 11.46 -1.60 12.51
C GLU A 16 10.90 -0.24 12.97
N SER A 17 10.20 -0.19 14.10
CA SER A 17 9.69 1.07 14.66
C SER A 17 10.73 1.91 15.42
N ALA A 18 11.97 1.44 15.58
CA ALA A 18 12.99 2.16 16.33
C ALA A 18 13.50 3.35 15.49
N GLN A 19 13.21 4.58 15.92
CA GLN A 19 13.70 5.80 15.26
C GLN A 19 15.21 6.01 15.42
N SER A 20 15.81 5.50 16.50
CA SER A 20 17.24 5.61 16.79
C SER A 20 17.77 4.35 17.46
N CYS A 21 18.98 3.92 17.14
CA CYS A 21 19.64 2.82 17.86
C CYS A 21 20.02 3.31 19.27
N PRO A 22 19.46 2.75 20.38
CA PRO A 22 19.79 3.21 21.74
C PRO A 22 21.24 2.92 22.15
N HIS A 23 21.95 2.06 21.39
CA HIS A 23 23.32 1.65 21.70
C HIS A 23 24.40 2.46 20.97
N CYS A 24 24.12 3.00 19.79
CA CYS A 24 25.11 3.76 19.00
C CYS A 24 24.60 5.13 18.53
N GLY A 25 23.34 5.48 18.80
CA GLY A 25 22.76 6.76 18.42
C GLY A 25 22.53 6.94 16.91
N ALA A 26 22.83 5.94 16.08
CA ALA A 26 22.56 6.02 14.65
C ALA A 26 21.05 6.20 14.41
N MET A 27 20.71 7.23 13.64
CA MET A 27 19.36 7.45 13.15
C MET A 27 18.99 6.35 12.16
N ILE A 28 17.91 5.66 12.44
CA ILE A 28 17.37 4.65 11.55
C ILE A 28 16.35 5.34 10.65
N LYS A 29 16.53 5.25 9.32
CA LYS A 29 15.47 5.65 8.40
C LYS A 29 14.37 4.60 8.47
N VAL A 30 13.39 4.83 9.35
CA VAL A 30 12.13 4.11 9.33
C VAL A 30 11.42 4.53 8.06
N TYR A 31 11.42 3.66 7.04
CA TYR A 31 10.50 3.82 5.93
C TYR A 31 9.11 3.56 6.50
N SER A 32 8.46 4.65 6.94
CA SER A 32 7.03 4.63 7.15
C SER A 32 6.43 4.37 5.78
N SER A 33 6.13 3.11 5.48
CA SER A 33 5.18 2.80 4.45
C SER A 33 3.93 3.59 4.80
N GLY A 34 3.68 4.68 4.08
CA GLY A 34 2.58 5.58 4.37
C GLY A 34 1.31 4.75 4.51
N SER A 35 0.61 4.91 5.63
CA SER A 35 -0.60 4.17 5.94
C SER A 35 -1.64 4.44 4.85
N LYS A 36 -1.67 3.60 3.81
CA LYS A 36 -2.55 3.76 2.66
C LYS A 36 -3.96 3.53 3.18
N ASN A 37 -4.75 4.60 3.21
CA ASN A 37 -6.09 4.53 3.75
C ASN A 37 -6.99 3.69 2.82
N ARG A 38 -7.64 2.65 3.35
CA ARG A 38 -8.49 1.73 2.56
C ARG A 38 -9.66 2.47 1.91
N ILE A 39 -10.22 3.45 2.63
CA ILE A 39 -11.39 4.22 2.18
C ILE A 39 -11.03 5.03 0.94
N VAL A 40 -9.81 5.59 0.92
CA VAL A 40 -9.28 6.29 -0.24
C VAL A 40 -9.14 5.33 -1.42
N ALA A 41 -8.57 4.14 -1.22
CA ALA A 41 -8.48 3.13 -2.27
C ALA A 41 -9.85 2.70 -2.82
N ALA A 42 -10.86 2.57 -1.95
CA ALA A 42 -12.24 2.25 -2.34
C ALA A 42 -12.88 3.40 -3.15
N LEU A 43 -12.79 4.64 -2.68
CA LEU A 43 -13.28 5.82 -3.41
C LEU A 43 -12.62 5.96 -4.78
N LEU A 44 -11.31 5.75 -4.87
CA LEU A 44 -10.59 5.73 -6.14
C LEU A 44 -11.05 4.61 -7.07
N ALA A 45 -11.36 3.42 -6.53
CA ALA A 45 -11.88 2.31 -7.31
C ALA A 45 -13.31 2.57 -7.83
N PHE A 46 -14.13 3.31 -7.09
CA PHE A 46 -15.49 3.67 -7.53
C PHE A 46 -15.50 4.83 -8.54
N PHE A 47 -14.80 5.92 -8.26
CA PHE A 47 -14.82 7.12 -9.13
C PHE A 47 -13.88 7.01 -10.34
N LEU A 48 -12.69 6.43 -10.16
CA LEU A 48 -11.66 6.30 -11.20
C LEU A 48 -11.37 4.82 -11.53
N GLY A 49 -12.32 3.92 -11.26
CA GLY A 49 -12.17 2.49 -11.53
C GLY A 49 -11.93 2.15 -13.00
N SER A 50 -12.65 2.81 -13.91
CA SER A 50 -12.42 2.70 -15.35
C SER A 50 -11.00 3.09 -15.77
N PHE A 51 -10.37 4.03 -15.05
CA PHE A 51 -8.99 4.46 -15.26
C PHE A 51 -7.96 3.66 -14.45
N GLY A 52 -8.37 2.77 -13.54
CA GLY A 52 -7.47 1.95 -12.71
C GLY A 52 -6.66 2.73 -11.67
N ALA A 53 -7.11 3.92 -11.26
CA ALA A 53 -6.35 4.80 -10.37
C ALA A 53 -6.10 4.19 -8.97
N HIS A 54 -6.98 3.31 -8.50
CA HIS A 54 -6.78 2.57 -7.25
C HIS A 54 -5.52 1.68 -7.30
N LYS A 55 -5.15 1.12 -8.46
CA LYS A 55 -3.89 0.35 -8.59
C LYS A 55 -2.65 1.22 -8.63
N PHE A 56 -2.74 2.44 -9.15
CA PHE A 56 -1.68 3.43 -9.02
C PHE A 56 -1.49 3.83 -7.55
N TYR A 57 -2.57 4.04 -6.81
CA TYR A 57 -2.53 4.34 -5.37
C TYR A 57 -1.87 3.22 -4.54
N LEU A 58 -2.11 1.97 -4.92
CA LEU A 58 -1.52 0.79 -4.29
C LEU A 58 -0.05 0.55 -4.69
N GLY A 59 0.55 1.36 -5.56
CA GLY A 59 1.93 1.22 -6.05
C GLY A 59 2.10 0.15 -7.15
N LYS A 60 1.01 -0.36 -7.72
CA LYS A 60 1.01 -1.36 -8.80
C LYS A 60 0.85 -0.69 -10.16
N ILE A 61 1.86 0.10 -10.54
CA ILE A 61 1.87 0.95 -11.76
C ILE A 61 1.52 0.14 -13.04
N GLY A 62 2.06 -1.07 -13.19
CA GLY A 62 1.86 -1.88 -14.40
C GLY A 62 0.41 -2.33 -14.59
N MET A 63 -0.27 -2.69 -13.50
CA MET A 63 -1.70 -3.05 -13.55
C MET A 63 -2.58 -1.83 -13.83
N GLY A 64 -2.20 -0.67 -13.31
CA GLY A 64 -2.90 0.58 -13.61
C GLY A 64 -2.81 0.97 -15.09
N ILE A 65 -1.64 0.83 -15.72
CA ILE A 65 -1.46 1.11 -17.15
C ILE A 65 -2.29 0.13 -18.00
N LEU A 66 -2.36 -1.14 -17.60
CA LEU A 66 -3.20 -2.12 -18.29
C LEU A 66 -4.68 -1.72 -18.25
N TYR A 67 -5.17 -1.27 -17.09
CA TYR A 67 -6.55 -0.78 -16.96
C TYR A 67 -6.82 0.46 -17.80
N LEU A 68 -5.87 1.39 -17.89
CA LEU A 68 -5.95 2.56 -18.77
C LEU A 68 -6.10 2.17 -20.25
N LEU A 69 -5.30 1.20 -20.72
CA LEU A 69 -5.36 0.72 -22.10
C LEU A 69 -6.68 -0.02 -22.41
N PHE A 70 -7.23 -0.72 -21.42
CA PHE A 70 -8.52 -1.41 -21.54
C PHE A 70 -9.72 -0.53 -21.16
N CYS A 71 -9.55 0.76 -20.85
CA CYS A 71 -10.63 1.64 -20.41
C CYS A 71 -11.81 1.73 -21.40
N TRP A 72 -11.54 1.57 -22.71
CA TRP A 72 -12.54 1.57 -23.76
C TRP A 72 -13.44 0.32 -23.81
N THR A 73 -13.08 -0.78 -23.15
CA THR A 73 -13.84 -2.04 -23.18
C THR A 73 -14.89 -2.15 -22.07
N PHE A 74 -15.00 -1.15 -21.18
CA PHE A 74 -15.90 -1.12 -20.02
C PHE A 74 -15.68 -2.23 -18.96
N ILE A 75 -14.95 -3.29 -19.31
CA ILE A 75 -14.47 -4.37 -18.44
C ILE A 75 -13.78 -3.84 -17.18
N PRO A 76 -12.82 -2.88 -17.24
CA PRO A 76 -12.17 -2.37 -16.02
C PRO A 76 -13.13 -1.65 -15.07
N ALA A 77 -14.25 -1.11 -15.56
CA ALA A 77 -15.27 -0.50 -14.70
C ALA A 77 -15.98 -1.57 -13.84
N LEU A 78 -16.36 -2.71 -14.45
CA LEU A 78 -16.99 -3.81 -13.72
C LEU A 78 -16.03 -4.45 -12.70
N ILE A 79 -14.77 -4.67 -13.07
CA ILE A 79 -13.79 -5.27 -12.15
C ILE A 79 -13.52 -4.31 -10.98
N SER A 80 -13.39 -3.01 -11.26
CA SER A 80 -13.16 -2.01 -10.21
C SER A 80 -14.35 -1.88 -9.25
N PHE A 81 -15.58 -2.08 -9.74
CA PHE A 81 -16.76 -2.14 -8.88
C PHE A 81 -16.74 -3.35 -7.93
N ILE A 82 -16.25 -4.51 -8.39
CA ILE A 82 -16.06 -5.68 -7.54
C ILE A 82 -14.94 -5.43 -6.52
N GLU A 83 -13.81 -4.86 -6.95
CA GLU A 83 -12.73 -4.49 -6.03
C GLU A 83 -13.16 -3.44 -5.00
N PHE A 84 -14.02 -2.50 -5.38
CA PHE A 84 -14.62 -1.53 -4.46
C PHE A 84 -15.38 -2.20 -3.32
N ILE A 85 -16.25 -3.18 -3.63
CA ILE A 85 -16.96 -3.97 -2.62
C ILE A 85 -15.98 -4.74 -1.73
N ILE A 86 -14.94 -5.34 -2.32
CA ILE A 86 -13.90 -6.08 -1.57
C ILE A 86 -13.15 -5.15 -0.60
N TYR A 87 -12.78 -3.94 -1.04
CA TYR A 87 -12.10 -2.98 -0.18
C TYR A 87 -12.99 -2.43 0.94
N LEU A 88 -14.30 -2.29 0.70
CA LEU A 88 -15.26 -1.94 1.74
C LEU A 88 -15.45 -3.04 2.79
N CYS A 89 -15.47 -4.31 2.35
CA CYS A 89 -15.61 -5.46 3.24
C CYS A 89 -14.29 -5.92 3.89
N THR A 90 -13.15 -5.37 3.49
CA THR A 90 -11.83 -5.64 4.07
C THR A 90 -11.56 -4.72 5.26
N SER A 91 -11.10 -5.28 6.39
CA SER A 91 -10.68 -4.50 7.56
C SER A 91 -9.41 -3.68 7.30
N ASP A 92 -9.27 -2.51 7.94
CA ASP A 92 -8.08 -1.64 7.84
C ASP A 92 -6.78 -2.40 8.12
N GLU A 93 -6.81 -3.33 9.08
CA GLU A 93 -5.65 -4.13 9.50
C GLU A 93 -5.17 -5.06 8.39
N ASP A 94 -6.10 -5.72 7.68
CA ASP A 94 -5.74 -6.63 6.59
C ASP A 94 -5.29 -5.86 5.35
N PHE A 95 -5.91 -4.70 5.09
CA PHE A 95 -5.48 -3.79 4.05
C PHE A 95 -4.07 -3.25 4.31
N ALA A 96 -3.79 -2.79 5.53
CA ALA A 96 -2.47 -2.34 5.94
C ALA A 96 -1.43 -3.47 5.89
N ARG A 97 -1.83 -4.72 6.20
CA ARG A 97 -0.94 -5.88 6.08
C ARG A 97 -0.58 -6.21 4.64
N LYS A 98 -1.53 -6.04 3.71
CA LYS A 98 -1.37 -6.43 2.28
C LYS A 98 -0.79 -5.30 1.43
N TYR A 99 -1.02 -4.05 1.81
CA TYR A 99 -0.70 -2.87 1.02
C TYR A 99 0.02 -1.75 1.79
N GLY A 100 0.28 -1.90 3.09
CA GLY A 100 1.15 -1.01 3.86
C GLY A 100 2.62 -1.37 3.70
#